data_AF-A0A6I9PH88-F1
#
_entry.id   AF-A0A6I9PH88-F1
#
_cell.length_a   1.000
_cell.length_b   1.000
_cell.length_c   1.000
_cell.angle_alpha   90.00
_cell.angle_beta   90.00
_cell.angle_gamma   90.00
#
_symmetry.space_group_name_H-M   'P 1'
#
loop_
_entity.id
_entity.type
_entity.pdbx_description
1 polymer ?
#
loop_
_entity_poly.entity_id
_entity_poly.type
_entity_poly.pdbx_seq_one_letter_code
_entity_poly.pdbx_strand_id
1 'polypeptide(L)'
;MEVSNPLKMYGLYLEAVNDYINESYGEDVWRLIENRAEIPHLKFVRHQMYNDNLILRLAKAAGEVLGKTHDELMYAFGVYMVKRIGNYGYERILKVLGRNVRDFINELDNLHEYFRFSFPKVQPPSFCVEEECETSLTLHYRSTRKGFTQFVKGQLSQVGRQFYSTDIEVEILSKEETEKMTYVVYKMNFDNAAFKHRTPQQKTAPGYEKLPMKRGLFFDMFPFSVIFRRDMTMYRIGDGLKEVFSDLQGKKVNEEFTLIRPMLEFTWDNIYTHLNNVFELLSVAVVESKQKVNIPKLSKEDPEESREKEENEKAKREEERGNG
;
A
#
# COMPACT_ATOMS: atom_id res chain seq x y z
N MET A 1 -15.58 19.76 -20.75
CA MET A 1 -14.81 18.50 -20.77
C MET A 1 -14.72 18.02 -19.33
N GLU A 2 -15.52 17.03 -18.96
CA GLU A 2 -15.37 16.38 -17.65
C GLU A 2 -14.01 15.70 -17.63
N VAL A 3 -13.08 16.23 -16.83
CA VAL A 3 -11.86 15.51 -16.48
C VAL A 3 -12.36 14.27 -15.74
N SER A 4 -12.31 13.10 -16.38
CA SER A 4 -12.69 11.86 -15.73
C SER A 4 -11.79 11.70 -14.51
N ASN A 5 -12.34 11.90 -13.32
CA ASN A 5 -11.56 11.77 -12.10
C ASN A 5 -11.05 10.33 -12.01
N PRO A 6 -9.74 10.10 -11.90
CA PRO A 6 -9.18 8.76 -11.94
C PRO A 6 -9.70 7.93 -10.76
N LEU A 7 -10.17 6.71 -11.05
CA LEU A 7 -10.59 5.75 -10.03
C LEU A 7 -9.35 5.30 -9.24
N LYS A 8 -9.26 5.74 -7.98
CA LYS A 8 -8.04 5.61 -7.17
C LYS A 8 -8.24 4.90 -5.84
N MET A 9 -9.44 4.43 -5.53
CA MET A 9 -9.76 3.85 -4.22
C MET A 9 -10.62 2.61 -4.33
N TYR A 10 -10.30 1.58 -3.56
CA TYR A 10 -11.12 0.37 -3.50
C TYR A 10 -12.42 0.58 -2.72
N GLY A 11 -13.48 -0.12 -3.12
CA GLY A 11 -14.77 -0.11 -2.42
C GLY A 11 -14.68 -0.60 -0.98
N LEU A 12 -13.62 -1.33 -0.62
CA LEU A 12 -13.28 -1.70 0.76
C LEU A 12 -13.39 -0.53 1.75
N TYR A 13 -12.87 0.65 1.37
CA TYR A 13 -12.87 1.82 2.25
C TYR A 13 -14.28 2.43 2.37
N LEU A 14 -15.04 2.43 1.27
CA LEU A 14 -16.41 2.95 1.24
C LEU A 14 -17.39 2.02 1.97
N GLU A 15 -17.21 0.71 1.84
CA GLU A 15 -17.91 -0.33 2.60
C GLU A 15 -17.70 -0.09 4.10
N ALA A 16 -16.46 0.14 4.55
CA ALA A 16 -16.18 0.45 5.95
C ALA A 16 -16.80 1.76 6.46
N VAL A 17 -16.87 2.81 5.63
CA VAL A 17 -17.56 4.07 6.00
C VAL A 17 -19.08 3.85 6.12
N ASN A 18 -19.66 3.10 5.18
CA ASN A 18 -21.07 2.74 5.21
C ASN A 18 -21.41 1.92 6.47
N ASP A 19 -20.62 0.88 6.75
CA ASP A 19 -20.75 0.05 7.95
C ASP A 19 -20.66 0.88 9.22
N TYR A 20 -19.66 1.78 9.33
CA TYR A 20 -19.52 2.68 10.48
C TYR A 20 -20.77 3.52 10.73
N ILE A 21 -21.33 4.13 9.67
CA ILE A 21 -22.50 4.99 9.79
C ILE A 21 -23.73 4.17 10.20
N ASN A 22 -23.96 3.01 9.56
CA ASN A 22 -25.09 2.16 9.90
C ASN A 22 -25.01 1.63 11.33
N GLU A 23 -23.84 1.14 11.76
CA GLU A 23 -23.66 0.59 13.12
C GLU A 23 -23.75 1.67 14.19
N SER A 24 -23.33 2.91 13.89
CA SER A 24 -23.30 4.00 14.89
C SER A 24 -24.58 4.84 14.92
N TYR A 25 -25.27 4.98 13.77
CA TYR A 25 -26.36 5.94 13.58
C TYR A 25 -27.61 5.36 12.90
N GLY A 26 -27.54 4.14 12.36
CA GLY A 26 -28.64 3.46 11.69
C GLY A 26 -28.79 3.79 10.20
N GLU A 27 -29.60 2.97 9.52
CA GLU A 27 -29.77 3.01 8.06
C GLU A 27 -30.47 4.29 7.57
N ASP A 28 -31.40 4.85 8.35
CA ASP A 28 -32.10 6.08 7.99
C ASP A 28 -31.13 7.27 7.88
N VAL A 29 -30.15 7.32 8.78
CA VAL A 29 -29.11 8.35 8.76
C VAL A 29 -28.16 8.15 7.58
N TRP A 30 -27.78 6.90 7.28
CA TRP A 30 -27.01 6.59 6.07
C TRP A 30 -27.73 7.08 4.81
N ARG A 31 -29.02 6.79 4.66
CA ARG A 31 -29.82 7.22 3.49
C ARG A 31 -29.88 8.74 3.35
N LEU A 32 -29.99 9.47 4.47
CA LEU A 32 -29.96 10.94 4.46
C LEU A 32 -28.59 11.47 3.97
N ILE A 33 -27.51 10.85 4.44
CA ILE A 33 -26.13 11.19 4.04
C ILE A 33 -25.90 10.86 2.57
N GLU A 34 -26.33 9.69 2.10
CA GLU A 34 -26.19 9.25 0.71
C GLU A 34 -26.90 10.23 -0.25
N ASN A 35 -28.16 10.57 0.06
CA ASN A 35 -28.93 11.55 -0.72
C ASN A 35 -28.23 12.91 -0.76
N ARG A 36 -27.72 13.38 0.38
CA ARG A 36 -27.05 14.69 0.47
C ARG A 36 -25.67 14.70 -0.16
N ALA A 37 -24.99 13.55 -0.16
CA ALA A 37 -23.70 13.39 -0.81
C ALA A 37 -23.83 13.28 -2.34
N GLU A 38 -25.03 13.10 -2.90
CA GLU A 38 -25.32 12.93 -4.33
C GLU A 38 -24.49 11.79 -4.95
N ILE A 39 -24.50 10.63 -4.31
CA ILE A 39 -23.71 9.47 -4.75
C ILE A 39 -24.65 8.45 -5.41
N PRO A 40 -24.36 7.98 -6.64
CA PRO A 40 -25.25 7.10 -7.40
C PRO A 40 -25.16 5.62 -6.99
N HIS A 41 -24.69 5.29 -5.78
CA HIS A 41 -24.27 3.91 -5.44
C HIS A 41 -24.99 3.35 -4.21
N LEU A 42 -26.00 2.51 -4.49
CA LEU A 42 -26.80 1.79 -3.49
C LEU A 42 -25.99 0.79 -2.64
N LYS A 43 -24.88 0.25 -3.15
CA LYS A 43 -23.96 -0.66 -2.43
C LYS A 43 -22.54 -0.55 -2.98
N PHE A 44 -21.54 -0.58 -2.08
CA PHE A 44 -20.12 -0.59 -2.47
C PHE A 44 -19.61 -2.03 -2.58
N VAL A 45 -18.90 -2.31 -3.68
CA VAL A 45 -18.27 -3.62 -3.93
C VAL A 45 -16.79 -3.53 -3.57
N ARG A 46 -16.33 -4.37 -2.64
CA ARG A 46 -14.99 -4.33 -2.05
C ARG A 46 -13.83 -4.19 -3.05
N HIS A 47 -13.81 -5.04 -4.09
CA HIS A 47 -12.74 -5.09 -5.10
C HIS A 47 -12.97 -4.17 -6.31
N GLN A 48 -14.05 -3.37 -6.31
CA GLN A 48 -14.30 -2.38 -7.35
C GLN A 48 -13.54 -1.08 -7.03
N MET A 49 -13.07 -0.39 -8.08
CA MET A 49 -12.40 0.90 -7.95
C MET A 49 -13.41 2.05 -8.08
N TYR A 50 -13.25 3.05 -7.22
CA TYR A 50 -14.09 4.22 -7.09
C TYR A 50 -13.23 5.50 -7.09
N ASN A 51 -13.88 6.64 -7.29
CA ASN A 51 -13.29 7.96 -7.13
C ASN A 51 -12.94 8.19 -5.64
N ASP A 52 -11.72 8.61 -5.36
CA ASP A 52 -11.22 8.85 -4.00
C ASP A 52 -11.91 10.04 -3.30
N ASN A 53 -12.48 10.98 -4.05
CA ASN A 53 -13.29 12.07 -3.52
C ASN A 53 -14.60 11.59 -2.86
N LEU A 54 -15.06 10.35 -3.10
CA LEU A 54 -16.30 9.87 -2.49
C LEU A 54 -16.24 9.84 -0.96
N ILE A 55 -15.13 9.44 -0.34
CA ILE A 55 -15.01 9.47 1.13
C ILE A 55 -15.07 10.89 1.66
N LEU A 56 -14.43 11.85 0.97
CA LEU A 56 -14.43 13.26 1.38
C LEU A 56 -15.84 13.87 1.26
N ARG A 57 -16.56 13.55 0.18
CA ARG A 57 -17.97 13.93 0.00
C ARG A 57 -18.88 13.32 1.07
N LEU A 58 -18.71 12.04 1.37
CA LEU A 58 -19.43 11.35 2.45
C LEU A 58 -19.14 11.98 3.80
N ALA A 59 -17.87 12.27 4.12
CA ALA A 59 -17.49 12.94 5.37
C ALA A 59 -18.12 14.33 5.48
N LYS A 60 -18.12 15.11 4.39
CA LYS A 60 -18.77 16.42 4.35
C LYS A 60 -20.29 16.32 4.59
N ALA A 61 -20.98 15.46 3.83
CA ALA A 61 -22.42 15.27 3.97
C ALA A 61 -22.80 14.73 5.36
N ALA A 62 -22.03 13.77 5.88
CA ALA A 62 -22.17 13.25 7.23
C ALA A 62 -21.95 14.35 8.28
N GLY A 63 -21.02 15.27 8.07
CA GLY A 63 -20.79 16.39 8.99
C GLY A 63 -21.99 17.32 9.09
N GLU A 64 -22.62 17.61 7.96
CA GLU A 64 -23.83 18.44 7.88
C GLU A 64 -25.05 17.77 8.53
N VAL A 65 -25.16 16.44 8.44
CA VAL A 65 -26.27 15.67 9.03
C VAL A 65 -26.07 15.43 10.52
N LEU A 66 -24.84 15.09 10.94
CA LEU A 66 -24.51 14.66 12.30
C LEU A 66 -24.04 15.79 13.22
N GLY A 67 -23.82 17.00 12.68
CA GLY A 67 -23.25 18.12 13.42
C GLY A 67 -21.80 17.92 13.84
N LYS A 68 -21.05 17.09 13.11
CA LYS A 68 -19.63 16.80 13.35
C LYS A 68 -18.75 17.50 12.34
N THR A 69 -17.53 17.84 12.72
CA THR A 69 -16.56 18.39 11.78
C THR A 69 -16.08 17.30 10.81
N HIS A 70 -15.63 17.72 9.63
CA HIS A 70 -15.03 16.82 8.64
C HIS A 70 -13.85 16.03 9.24
N ASP A 71 -13.03 16.68 10.05
CA ASP A 71 -11.84 16.07 10.65
C ASP A 71 -12.17 15.00 11.69
N GLU A 72 -13.18 15.24 12.53
CA GLU A 72 -13.68 14.24 13.49
C GLU A 72 -14.22 13.00 12.78
N LEU A 73 -14.96 13.19 11.68
CA LEU A 73 -15.52 12.09 10.90
C LEU A 73 -14.42 11.31 10.18
N MET A 74 -13.46 11.98 9.55
CA MET A 74 -12.33 11.32 8.91
C MET A 74 -11.50 10.53 9.92
N TYR A 75 -11.25 11.08 11.10
CA TYR A 75 -10.62 10.35 12.20
C TYR A 75 -11.43 9.10 12.59
N ALA A 76 -12.73 9.25 12.81
CA ALA A 76 -13.61 8.13 13.19
C ALA A 76 -13.66 7.03 12.11
N PHE A 77 -13.72 7.40 10.83
CA PHE A 77 -13.66 6.47 9.70
C PHE A 77 -12.33 5.71 9.69
N GLY A 78 -11.21 6.38 9.96
CA GLY A 78 -9.89 5.76 10.08
C GLY A 78 -9.82 4.74 11.22
N VAL A 79 -10.33 5.11 12.40
CA VAL A 79 -10.45 4.21 13.56
C VAL A 79 -11.28 2.98 13.18
N TYR A 80 -12.46 3.18 12.59
CA TYR A 80 -13.35 2.08 12.24
C TYR A 80 -12.74 1.16 11.17
N MET A 81 -12.01 1.72 10.20
CA MET A 81 -11.36 0.96 9.14
C MET A 81 -10.41 -0.12 9.68
N VAL A 82 -9.63 0.18 10.73
CA VAL A 82 -8.71 -0.80 11.35
C VAL A 82 -9.49 -1.92 12.05
N LYS A 83 -10.63 -1.60 12.68
CA LYS A 83 -11.51 -2.62 13.25
C LYS A 83 -12.06 -3.54 12.15
N ARG A 84 -12.52 -2.93 11.05
CA ARG A 84 -13.16 -3.65 9.95
C ARG A 84 -12.18 -4.52 9.16
N ILE A 85 -10.97 -4.05 8.90
CA ILE A 85 -9.98 -4.82 8.14
C ILE A 85 -9.59 -6.13 8.84
N GLY A 86 -9.60 -6.15 10.18
CA GLY A 86 -9.43 -7.37 10.96
C GLY A 86 -10.50 -8.41 10.64
N ASN A 87 -11.77 -7.99 10.57
CA ASN A 87 -12.91 -8.84 10.25
C ASN A 87 -12.90 -9.37 8.81
N TYR A 88 -12.13 -8.75 7.91
CA TYR A 88 -11.90 -9.26 6.56
C TYR A 88 -10.82 -10.33 6.47
N GLY A 89 -10.35 -10.86 7.60
CA GLY A 89 -9.37 -11.94 7.67
C GLY A 89 -7.92 -11.46 7.75
N TYR A 90 -7.68 -10.15 7.76
CA TYR A 90 -6.33 -9.57 7.87
C TYR A 90 -5.85 -9.39 9.32
N GLU A 91 -6.66 -9.79 10.31
CA GLU A 91 -6.26 -9.67 11.71
C GLU A 91 -4.95 -10.42 12.01
N ARG A 92 -4.77 -11.62 11.45
CA ARG A 92 -3.55 -12.42 11.67
C ARG A 92 -2.31 -11.74 11.14
N ILE A 93 -2.36 -11.17 9.94
CA ILE A 93 -1.21 -10.46 9.36
C ILE A 93 -0.87 -9.21 10.17
N LEU A 94 -1.89 -8.45 10.60
CA LEU A 94 -1.70 -7.26 11.43
C LEU A 94 -1.08 -7.58 12.79
N LYS A 95 -1.43 -8.72 13.40
CA LYS A 95 -0.88 -9.18 14.67
C LYS A 95 0.59 -9.62 14.60
N VAL A 96 1.06 -10.08 13.45
CA VAL A 96 2.43 -10.60 13.28
C VAL A 96 3.39 -9.59 12.63
N LEU A 97 2.88 -8.43 12.20
CA LEU A 97 3.67 -7.44 11.47
C LEU A 97 4.78 -6.81 12.33
N GLY A 98 4.55 -6.67 13.64
CA GLY A 98 5.54 -6.10 14.54
C GLY A 98 5.32 -6.54 15.99
N ARG A 99 6.41 -6.75 16.74
CA ARG A 99 6.33 -7.10 18.17
C ARG A 99 5.91 -5.91 19.02
N ASN A 100 6.34 -4.71 18.65
CA ASN A 100 6.00 -3.45 19.30
C ASN A 100 5.40 -2.48 18.28
N VAL A 101 4.74 -1.42 18.75
CA VAL A 101 4.20 -0.35 17.88
C VAL A 101 5.26 0.16 16.91
N ARG A 102 6.48 0.45 17.37
CA ARG A 102 7.58 0.90 16.50
C ARG A 102 7.86 -0.06 15.34
N ASP A 103 7.82 -1.36 15.58
CA ASP A 103 8.14 -2.37 14.58
C ASP A 103 7.01 -2.40 13.53
N PHE A 104 5.76 -2.34 13.98
CA PHE A 104 4.59 -2.25 13.11
C PHE A 104 4.64 -1.01 12.20
N ILE A 105 4.98 0.17 12.75
CA ILE A 105 5.03 1.42 11.99
C ILE A 105 6.13 1.38 10.93
N ASN A 106 7.29 0.79 11.23
CA ASN A 106 8.35 0.60 10.23
C ASN A 106 7.96 -0.39 9.12
N GLU A 107 7.08 -1.35 9.42
CA GLU A 107 6.64 -2.40 8.48
C GLU A 107 5.35 -2.05 7.71
N LEU A 108 4.81 -0.83 7.87
CA LEU A 108 3.57 -0.41 7.20
C LEU A 108 3.64 -0.47 5.67
N ASP A 109 4.76 -0.06 5.08
CA ASP A 109 4.94 -0.11 3.62
C ASP A 109 4.96 -1.56 3.11
N ASN A 110 5.52 -2.50 3.89
CA ASN A 110 5.54 -3.93 3.58
C ASN A 110 4.17 -4.58 3.72
N LEU A 111 3.38 -4.18 4.72
CA LEU A 111 1.98 -4.59 4.83
C LEU A 111 1.19 -4.18 3.58
N HIS A 112 1.40 -2.97 3.09
CA HIS A 112 0.75 -2.52 1.87
C HIS A 112 1.18 -3.28 0.62
N GLU A 113 2.44 -3.74 0.55
CA GLU A 113 2.87 -4.67 -0.50
C GLU A 113 2.16 -6.01 -0.42
N TYR A 114 2.01 -6.58 0.78
CA TYR A 114 1.24 -7.80 0.95
C TYR A 114 -0.22 -7.62 0.48
N PHE A 115 -0.83 -6.46 0.72
CA PHE A 115 -2.19 -6.20 0.24
C PHE A 115 -2.30 -6.14 -1.28
N ARG A 116 -1.22 -5.88 -2.05
CA ARG A 116 -1.29 -5.87 -3.51
C ARG A 116 -1.65 -7.24 -4.10
N PHE A 117 -1.34 -8.34 -3.42
CA PHE A 117 -1.77 -9.68 -3.86
C PHE A 117 -3.30 -9.82 -3.94
N SER A 118 -4.03 -9.17 -3.03
CA SER A 118 -5.50 -9.17 -3.02
C SER A 118 -6.10 -7.92 -3.69
N PHE A 119 -5.35 -6.83 -3.72
CA PHE A 119 -5.76 -5.52 -4.24
C PHE A 119 -4.72 -4.97 -5.23
N PRO A 120 -4.58 -5.54 -6.45
CA PRO A 120 -3.46 -5.24 -7.35
C PRO A 120 -3.34 -3.78 -7.81
N LYS A 121 -4.46 -3.04 -7.80
CA LYS A 121 -4.52 -1.62 -8.22
C LYS A 121 -4.37 -0.66 -7.04
N VAL A 122 -4.04 -1.15 -5.84
CA VAL A 122 -3.93 -0.30 -4.65
C VAL A 122 -2.77 0.67 -4.85
N GLN A 123 -3.05 1.93 -4.55
CA GLN A 123 -2.04 2.99 -4.47
C GLN A 123 -1.90 3.33 -2.99
N PRO A 124 -1.01 2.67 -2.24
CA PRO A 124 -0.87 2.91 -0.82
C PRO A 124 -0.04 4.17 -0.59
N PRO A 125 -0.20 4.80 0.58
CA PRO A 125 0.76 5.82 1.03
C PRO A 125 2.12 5.17 1.34
N SER A 126 3.13 6.02 1.53
CA SER A 126 4.43 5.63 2.06
C SER A 126 4.63 6.24 3.45
N PHE A 127 5.18 5.43 4.35
CA PHE A 127 5.46 5.74 5.73
C PHE A 127 6.95 5.63 5.99
N CYS A 128 7.53 6.63 6.66
CA CYS A 128 8.93 6.63 7.00
C CYS A 128 9.16 7.18 8.40
N VAL A 129 9.91 6.46 9.23
CA VAL A 129 10.32 6.91 10.56
C VAL A 129 11.66 7.64 10.46
N GLU A 130 11.79 8.79 11.13
CA GLU A 130 13.05 9.55 11.21
C GLU A 130 13.58 9.55 12.64
N GLU A 131 12.95 10.32 13.54
CA GLU A 131 13.35 10.42 14.94
C GLU A 131 12.59 9.43 15.81
N GLU A 132 13.30 8.64 16.62
CA GLU A 132 12.68 7.68 17.53
C GLU A 132 13.36 7.74 18.91
N CYS A 133 12.54 7.75 19.96
CA CYS A 133 13.01 7.66 21.34
C CYS A 133 12.06 6.78 22.16
N GLU A 134 12.30 6.72 23.47
CA GLU A 134 11.59 5.86 24.41
C GLU A 134 10.12 6.26 24.64
N THR A 135 9.74 7.47 24.25
CA THR A 135 8.41 8.04 24.50
C THR A 135 7.71 8.55 23.23
N SER A 136 8.40 8.54 22.08
CA SER A 136 7.83 9.04 20.84
C SER A 136 8.56 8.56 19.60
N LEU A 137 7.90 8.70 18.45
CA LEU A 137 8.53 8.66 17.13
C LEU A 137 7.96 9.75 16.21
N THR A 138 8.76 10.19 15.25
CA THR A 138 8.37 11.11 14.18
C THR A 138 8.14 10.31 12.89
N LEU A 139 6.93 10.39 12.36
CA LEU A 139 6.47 9.63 11.20
C LEU A 139 6.15 10.55 10.02
N HIS A 140 6.85 10.33 8.92
CA HIS A 140 6.63 10.99 7.64
C HIS A 140 5.64 10.18 6.82
N TYR A 141 4.51 10.80 6.51
CA TYR A 141 3.46 10.23 5.66
C TYR A 141 3.44 10.94 4.32
N ARG A 142 3.48 10.17 3.22
CA ARG A 142 3.36 10.68 1.86
C ARG A 142 2.29 9.92 1.10
N SER A 143 1.46 10.64 0.35
CA SER A 143 0.38 10.03 -0.40
C SER A 143 0.01 10.88 -1.61
N THR A 144 -0.41 10.23 -2.68
CA THR A 144 -1.03 10.93 -3.83
C THR A 144 -2.48 11.33 -3.54
N ARG A 145 -3.10 10.83 -2.46
CA ARG A 145 -4.48 11.16 -2.05
C ARG A 145 -4.48 12.31 -1.04
N LYS A 146 -5.34 13.30 -1.31
CA LYS A 146 -5.53 14.51 -0.48
C LYS A 146 -6.68 14.33 0.49
N GLY A 147 -6.64 15.03 1.63
CA GLY A 147 -7.73 15.04 2.63
C GLY A 147 -7.77 13.83 3.57
N PHE A 148 -6.84 12.87 3.48
CA PHE A 148 -6.80 11.66 4.31
C PHE A 148 -5.95 11.78 5.59
N THR A 149 -5.46 12.99 5.92
CA THR A 149 -4.59 13.23 7.09
C THR A 149 -5.22 12.71 8.40
N GLN A 150 -6.44 13.12 8.70
CA GLN A 150 -7.12 12.68 9.93
C GLN A 150 -7.52 11.20 9.89
N PHE A 151 -7.81 10.66 8.70
CA PHE A 151 -8.10 9.25 8.52
C PHE A 151 -6.91 8.39 8.93
N VAL A 152 -5.71 8.72 8.45
CA VAL A 152 -4.48 8.01 8.83
C VAL A 152 -4.18 8.18 10.32
N LYS A 153 -4.38 9.39 10.87
CA LYS A 153 -4.26 9.62 12.32
C LYS A 153 -5.16 8.68 13.14
N GLY A 154 -6.42 8.49 12.72
CA GLY A 154 -7.35 7.54 13.33
C GLY A 154 -6.90 6.09 13.23
N GLN A 155 -6.37 5.69 12.08
CA GLN A 155 -5.83 4.34 11.88
C GLN A 155 -4.64 4.07 12.82
N LEU A 156 -3.68 4.99 12.89
CA LEU A 156 -2.50 4.87 13.74
C LEU A 156 -2.88 4.71 15.22
N SER A 157 -3.77 5.58 15.73
CA SER A 157 -4.26 5.46 17.10
C SER A 157 -4.99 4.13 17.36
N GLN A 158 -5.83 3.67 16.43
CA GLN A 158 -6.57 2.42 16.61
C GLN A 158 -5.67 1.19 16.58
N VAL A 159 -4.64 1.16 15.73
CA VAL A 159 -3.66 0.06 15.71
C VAL A 159 -3.01 -0.11 17.08
N GLY A 160 -2.53 0.99 17.68
CA GLY A 160 -1.93 0.96 19.02
C GLY A 160 -2.85 0.32 20.06
N ARG A 161 -4.10 0.77 20.12
CA ARG A 161 -5.10 0.26 21.06
C ARG A 161 -5.45 -1.20 20.82
N GLN A 162 -5.70 -1.57 19.57
CA GLN A 162 -6.25 -2.87 19.21
C GLN A 162 -5.22 -4.00 19.26
N PHE A 163 -3.97 -3.74 18.86
CA PHE A 163 -2.96 -4.79 18.73
C PHE A 163 -1.87 -4.74 19.80
N TYR A 164 -1.66 -3.59 20.44
CA TYR A 164 -0.58 -3.37 21.41
C TYR A 164 -1.06 -2.87 22.77
N SER A 165 -2.37 -2.70 22.97
CA SER A 165 -2.95 -2.12 24.19
C SER A 165 -2.25 -0.81 24.60
N THR A 166 -1.86 -0.02 23.60
CA THR A 166 -1.07 1.21 23.76
C THR A 166 -1.86 2.38 23.19
N ASP A 167 -2.09 3.40 24.02
CA ASP A 167 -2.64 4.67 23.54
C ASP A 167 -1.56 5.48 22.83
N ILE A 168 -1.74 5.70 21.52
CA ILE A 168 -0.85 6.52 20.72
C ILE A 168 -1.51 7.87 20.51
N GLU A 169 -0.93 8.89 21.13
CA GLU A 169 -1.26 10.28 20.86
C GLU A 169 -0.53 10.73 19.59
N VAL A 170 -1.30 11.13 18.58
CA VAL A 170 -0.76 11.50 17.28
C VAL A 170 -1.03 12.98 17.03
N GLU A 171 0.04 13.77 16.96
CA GLU A 171 0.02 15.18 16.65
C GLU A 171 0.49 15.41 15.21
N ILE A 172 -0.06 16.42 14.54
CA ILE A 172 0.38 16.83 13.21
C ILE A 172 1.35 17.99 13.40
N LEU A 173 2.63 17.78 13.11
CA LEU A 173 3.65 18.83 13.23
C LEU A 173 3.65 19.76 12.01
N SER A 174 3.51 19.18 10.82
CA SER A 174 3.44 19.92 9.57
C SER A 174 2.60 19.19 8.54
N LYS A 175 2.02 19.95 7.61
CA LYS A 175 1.29 19.45 6.46
C LYS A 175 1.65 20.30 5.25
N GLU A 176 2.13 19.65 4.21
CA GLU A 176 2.38 20.24 2.90
C GLU A 176 1.53 19.51 1.88
N GLU A 177 0.88 20.27 1.00
CA GLU A 177 0.09 19.70 -0.08
C GLU A 177 0.44 20.39 -1.39
N THR A 178 0.93 19.58 -2.33
CA THR A 178 1.22 20.00 -3.70
C THR A 178 0.10 19.51 -4.62
N GLU A 179 0.16 19.80 -5.92
CA GLU A 179 -0.77 19.21 -6.89
C GLU A 179 -0.69 17.68 -6.93
N LYS A 180 0.51 17.11 -6.72
CA LYS A 180 0.79 15.68 -6.93
C LYS A 180 0.74 14.85 -5.65
N MET A 181 1.07 15.44 -4.50
CA MET A 181 1.21 14.72 -3.24
C MET A 181 0.80 15.53 -2.02
N THR A 182 0.34 14.82 -1.00
CA THR A 182 0.23 15.28 0.38
C THR A 182 1.38 14.70 1.18
N TYR A 183 2.07 15.56 1.91
CA TYR A 183 3.13 15.22 2.84
C TYR A 183 2.76 15.71 4.24
N VAL A 184 2.83 14.82 5.24
CA VAL A 184 2.51 15.14 6.62
C VAL A 184 3.59 14.58 7.52
N VAL A 185 3.99 15.38 8.51
CA VAL A 185 4.86 14.92 9.60
C VAL A 185 4.01 14.75 10.84
N TYR A 186 3.91 13.52 11.32
CA TYR A 186 3.22 13.19 12.57
C TYR A 186 4.24 13.03 13.70
N LYS A 187 3.94 13.58 14.88
CA LYS A 187 4.57 13.17 16.14
C LYS A 187 3.67 12.15 16.80
N MET A 188 4.20 10.96 17.08
CA MET A 188 3.48 9.90 17.76
C MET A 188 4.07 9.72 19.14
N ASN A 189 3.33 10.11 20.18
CA ASN A 189 3.72 9.96 21.58
C ASN A 189 3.05 8.71 22.16
N PHE A 190 3.85 7.79 22.70
CA PHE A 190 3.40 6.53 23.30
C PHE A 190 4.53 5.89 24.11
N ASP A 191 4.22 4.88 24.92
CA ASP A 191 5.25 4.08 25.60
C ASP A 191 6.04 3.26 24.59
N ASN A 192 7.24 3.75 24.24
CA ASN A 192 8.18 3.07 23.35
C ASN A 192 9.40 2.56 24.15
N ALA A 193 9.20 2.05 25.37
CA ALA A 193 10.28 1.47 26.18
C ALA A 193 11.07 0.38 25.45
N ALA A 194 10.46 -0.31 24.48
CA ALA A 194 11.13 -1.26 23.59
C ALA A 194 12.31 -0.66 22.81
N PHE A 195 12.33 0.65 22.59
CA PHE A 195 13.46 1.36 22.00
C PHE A 195 14.76 1.14 22.80
N LYS A 196 14.72 1.21 24.14
CA LYS A 196 15.87 0.99 25.03
C LYS A 196 16.60 -0.32 24.77
N HIS A 197 15.83 -1.37 24.48
CA HIS A 197 16.36 -2.72 24.28
C HIS A 197 17.08 -2.90 22.93
N ARG A 198 16.96 -1.93 22.02
CA ARG A 198 17.69 -1.89 20.73
C ARG A 198 18.69 -0.74 20.63
N THR A 199 18.65 0.26 21.50
CA THR A 199 19.75 1.24 21.61
C THR A 199 21.03 0.49 21.95
N PRO A 200 22.10 0.61 21.17
CA PRO A 200 23.24 -0.29 21.26
C PRO A 200 24.06 -0.04 22.53
N GLN A 201 23.68 -0.64 23.65
CA GLN A 201 24.72 -1.32 24.42
C GLN A 201 25.21 -2.48 23.56
N GLN A 202 26.37 -2.29 22.94
CA GLN A 202 27.28 -3.34 22.49
C GLN A 202 26.61 -4.63 22.02
N LYS A 203 26.19 -4.64 20.75
CA LYS A 203 26.52 -5.80 19.93
C LYS A 203 27.70 -5.41 19.07
N THR A 204 28.90 -5.48 19.66
CA THR A 204 29.94 -6.19 18.91
C THR A 204 29.25 -7.44 18.41
N ALA A 205 29.09 -7.57 17.09
CA ALA A 205 28.58 -8.81 16.51
C ALA A 205 29.31 -9.94 17.27
N PRO A 206 28.61 -10.96 17.81
CA PRO A 206 29.30 -12.09 18.43
C PRO A 206 30.39 -12.46 17.46
N GLY A 207 31.64 -12.52 17.94
CA GLY A 207 32.85 -12.46 17.13
C GLY A 207 32.88 -13.53 16.05
N TYR A 208 32.12 -13.32 14.98
CA TYR A 208 32.34 -13.92 13.70
C TYR A 208 33.57 -13.18 13.23
N GLU A 209 34.72 -13.83 13.38
CA GLU A 209 35.82 -13.59 12.44
C GLU A 209 35.19 -13.36 11.08
N LYS A 210 35.47 -12.21 10.46
CA LYS A 210 34.94 -11.85 9.15
C LYS A 210 35.29 -12.99 8.21
N LEU A 211 34.42 -13.96 8.04
CA LEU A 211 34.61 -15.06 7.11
C LEU A 211 34.65 -14.38 5.75
N PRO A 212 35.82 -14.35 5.07
CA PRO A 212 35.94 -13.59 3.85
C PRO A 212 35.13 -14.32 2.78
N MET A 213 33.91 -13.86 2.54
CA MET A 213 33.12 -14.33 1.41
C MET A 213 33.83 -13.87 0.14
N LYS A 214 34.16 -14.82 -0.75
CA LYS A 214 34.70 -14.49 -2.06
C LYS A 214 33.66 -13.66 -2.80
N ARG A 215 34.10 -12.57 -3.42
CA ARG A 215 33.21 -11.63 -4.14
C ARG A 215 32.31 -12.33 -5.17
N GLY A 216 32.82 -13.34 -5.89
CA GLY A 216 32.02 -14.12 -6.85
C GLY A 216 30.82 -14.80 -6.19
N LEU A 217 31.04 -15.47 -5.06
CA LEU A 217 29.98 -16.18 -4.33
C LEU A 217 28.84 -15.27 -3.87
N PHE A 218 29.15 -14.01 -3.51
CA PHE A 218 28.10 -13.04 -3.15
C PHE A 218 27.17 -12.75 -4.33
N PHE A 219 27.71 -12.50 -5.52
CA PHE A 219 26.89 -12.18 -6.70
C PHE A 219 26.20 -13.42 -7.30
N ASP A 220 26.77 -14.61 -7.09
CA ASP A 220 26.09 -15.88 -7.38
C ASP A 220 24.87 -16.08 -6.45
N MET A 221 25.00 -15.73 -5.17
CA MET A 221 23.91 -15.82 -4.19
C MET A 221 22.85 -14.72 -4.34
N PHE A 222 23.25 -13.52 -4.76
CA PHE A 222 22.38 -12.35 -4.91
C PHE A 222 22.41 -11.83 -6.36
N PRO A 223 21.78 -12.55 -7.31
CA PRO A 223 21.87 -12.24 -8.74
C PRO A 223 21.20 -10.90 -9.11
N PHE A 224 20.22 -10.45 -8.33
CA PHE A 224 19.56 -9.15 -8.48
C PHE A 224 20.02 -8.16 -7.40
N SER A 225 21.33 -7.87 -7.40
CA SER A 225 21.94 -6.90 -6.48
C SER A 225 22.62 -5.76 -7.23
N VAL A 226 22.61 -4.55 -6.65
CA VAL A 226 23.30 -3.37 -7.17
C VAL A 226 24.14 -2.76 -6.06
N ILE A 227 25.40 -2.50 -6.35
CA ILE A 227 26.31 -1.74 -5.48
C ILE A 227 26.64 -0.46 -6.23
N PHE A 228 26.30 0.68 -5.65
CA PHE A 228 26.58 2.01 -6.21
C PHE A 228 27.27 2.91 -5.18
N ARG A 229 27.91 3.97 -5.67
CA ARG A 229 28.66 4.94 -4.87
C ARG A 229 27.80 6.15 -4.50
N ARG A 230 28.35 7.08 -3.71
CA ARG A 230 27.68 8.32 -3.29
C ARG A 230 27.24 9.22 -4.44
N ASP A 231 27.94 9.14 -5.57
CA ASP A 231 27.61 9.84 -6.82
C ASP A 231 26.50 9.14 -7.64
N MET A 232 25.82 8.14 -7.04
CA MET A 232 24.80 7.29 -7.65
C MET A 232 25.32 6.38 -8.77
N THR A 233 26.64 6.33 -9.01
CA THR A 233 27.24 5.49 -10.05
C THR A 233 27.26 4.02 -9.64
N MET A 234 26.66 3.14 -10.44
CA MET A 234 26.65 1.69 -10.23
C MET A 234 28.06 1.11 -10.42
N TYR A 235 28.67 0.70 -9.33
CA TYR A 235 30.00 0.11 -9.29
C TYR A 235 30.00 -1.37 -9.66
N ARG A 236 29.03 -2.14 -9.14
CA ARG A 236 28.86 -3.57 -9.45
C ARG A 236 27.39 -3.96 -9.45
N ILE A 237 27.11 -4.99 -10.25
CA ILE A 237 25.77 -5.49 -10.50
C ILE A 237 25.85 -7.03 -10.47
N GLY A 238 24.84 -7.66 -9.87
CA GLY A 238 24.69 -9.11 -9.87
C GLY A 238 24.43 -9.65 -11.27
N ASP A 239 24.78 -10.93 -11.48
CA ASP A 239 24.80 -11.48 -12.83
C ASP A 239 23.41 -11.63 -13.44
N GLY A 240 22.37 -11.88 -12.63
CA GLY A 240 20.98 -11.88 -13.10
C GLY A 240 20.54 -10.52 -13.65
N LEU A 241 20.90 -9.41 -12.99
CA LEU A 241 20.64 -8.06 -13.52
C LEU A 241 21.44 -7.77 -14.80
N LYS A 242 22.68 -8.27 -14.92
CA LYS A 242 23.49 -8.11 -16.14
C LYS A 242 22.92 -8.86 -17.33
N GLU A 243 22.32 -10.03 -17.12
CA GLU A 243 21.67 -10.80 -18.18
C GLU A 243 20.45 -10.07 -18.76
N VAL A 244 19.71 -9.38 -17.89
CA VAL A 244 18.54 -8.57 -18.26
C VAL A 244 18.98 -7.26 -18.90
N PHE A 245 19.96 -6.57 -18.31
CA PHE A 245 20.46 -5.28 -18.77
C PHE A 245 21.99 -5.32 -18.91
N SER A 246 22.46 -5.40 -20.16
CA SER A 246 23.88 -5.63 -20.45
C SER A 246 24.81 -4.45 -20.12
N ASP A 247 24.28 -3.24 -19.96
CA ASP A 247 25.07 -1.99 -19.93
C ASP A 247 24.81 -1.10 -18.70
N LEU A 248 24.39 -1.67 -17.57
CA LEU A 248 24.12 -0.86 -16.36
C LEU A 248 25.39 -0.44 -15.60
N GLN A 249 26.47 -1.22 -15.64
CA GLN A 249 27.64 -0.95 -14.79
C GLN A 249 28.37 0.33 -15.26
N GLY A 250 28.61 1.26 -14.34
CA GLY A 250 29.22 2.56 -14.61
C GLY A 250 28.22 3.67 -14.93
N LYS A 251 26.94 3.35 -15.13
CA LYS A 251 25.86 4.34 -15.25
C LYS A 251 25.32 4.75 -13.87
N LYS A 252 24.51 5.81 -13.82
CA LYS A 252 23.84 6.20 -12.57
C LYS A 252 22.56 5.42 -12.34
N VAL A 253 22.38 4.92 -11.12
CA VAL A 253 21.19 4.13 -10.76
C VAL A 253 19.90 4.96 -10.85
N ASN A 254 19.95 6.27 -10.58
CA ASN A 254 18.79 7.16 -10.66
C ASN A 254 18.47 7.65 -12.09
N GLU A 255 19.29 7.32 -13.08
CA GLU A 255 19.00 7.55 -14.50
C GLU A 255 18.38 6.30 -15.14
N GLU A 256 18.77 5.10 -14.68
CA GLU A 256 18.31 3.81 -15.21
C GLU A 256 17.09 3.24 -14.46
N PHE A 257 16.89 3.65 -13.20
CA PHE A 257 15.78 3.23 -12.35
C PHE A 257 15.04 4.42 -11.74
N THR A 258 13.72 4.30 -11.67
CA THR A 258 12.85 5.20 -10.94
C THR A 258 12.57 4.63 -9.55
N LEU A 259 12.77 5.45 -8.52
CA LEU A 259 12.36 5.11 -7.15
C LEU A 259 10.83 5.18 -7.05
N ILE A 260 10.20 4.03 -6.85
CA ILE A 260 8.77 3.93 -6.61
C ILE A 260 8.48 4.09 -5.12
N ARG A 261 9.34 3.51 -4.27
CA ARG A 261 9.23 3.59 -2.81
C ARG A 261 10.56 3.65 -2.10
N PRO A 262 10.65 4.37 -0.97
CA PRO A 262 9.65 5.32 -0.46
C PRO A 262 9.42 6.49 -1.45
N MET A 263 8.30 7.22 -1.33
CA MET A 263 7.97 8.35 -2.23
C MET A 263 8.89 9.56 -1.96
N LEU A 264 10.15 9.43 -2.35
CA LEU A 264 11.22 10.40 -2.14
C LEU A 264 11.91 10.71 -3.46
N GLU A 265 12.67 11.79 -3.49
CA GLU A 265 13.63 12.00 -4.58
C GLU A 265 14.74 10.93 -4.48
N PHE A 266 15.09 10.32 -5.62
CA PHE A 266 16.06 9.23 -5.65
C PHE A 266 17.50 9.75 -5.59
N THR A 267 17.92 10.15 -4.39
CA THR A 267 19.24 10.72 -4.10
C THR A 267 19.95 9.93 -2.99
N TRP A 268 21.28 10.05 -2.91
CA TRP A 268 22.08 9.36 -1.90
C TRP A 268 21.65 9.73 -0.47
N ASP A 269 21.46 11.03 -0.20
CA ASP A 269 21.14 11.52 1.14
C ASP A 269 19.78 11.00 1.61
N ASN A 270 18.78 10.97 0.73
CA ASN A 270 17.47 10.38 1.05
C ASN A 270 17.57 8.88 1.32
N ILE A 271 18.34 8.13 0.52
CA ILE A 271 18.53 6.69 0.78
C ILE A 271 19.21 6.46 2.13
N TYR A 272 20.24 7.27 2.43
CA TYR A 272 21.03 7.13 3.65
C TYR A 272 20.25 7.49 4.93
N THR A 273 19.37 8.49 4.87
CA THR A 273 18.52 8.87 6.01
C THR A 273 17.41 7.84 6.27
N HIS A 274 17.06 7.03 5.26
CA HIS A 274 15.92 6.12 5.29
C HIS A 274 16.30 4.64 5.08
N LEU A 275 17.46 4.23 5.58
CA LEU A 275 18.01 2.87 5.41
C LEU A 275 17.12 1.74 5.95
N ASN A 276 16.23 2.04 6.90
CA ASN A 276 15.30 1.06 7.45
C ASN A 276 14.07 0.83 6.54
N ASN A 277 13.93 1.60 5.46
CA ASN A 277 12.81 1.46 4.54
C ASN A 277 13.10 0.40 3.47
N VAL A 278 12.04 -0.18 2.92
CA VAL A 278 12.13 -1.01 1.72
C VAL A 278 12.13 -0.11 0.48
N PHE A 279 13.14 -0.29 -0.37
CA PHE A 279 13.29 0.45 -1.61
C PHE A 279 12.76 -0.37 -2.78
N GLU A 280 11.77 0.17 -3.48
CA GLU A 280 11.21 -0.41 -4.71
C GLU A 280 11.70 0.42 -5.90
N LEU A 281 12.45 -0.21 -6.81
CA LEU A 281 13.00 0.41 -8.00
C LEU A 281 12.33 -0.17 -9.24
N LEU A 282 11.88 0.70 -10.14
CA LEU A 282 11.35 0.33 -11.46
C LEU A 282 12.35 0.70 -12.54
N SER A 283 12.70 -0.23 -13.42
CA SER A 283 13.56 0.08 -14.57
C SER A 283 12.88 1.05 -15.52
N VAL A 284 13.61 2.06 -15.99
CA VAL A 284 13.13 2.99 -17.02
C VAL A 284 13.04 2.26 -18.37
N ALA A 285 14.03 1.42 -18.67
CA ALA A 285 14.01 0.57 -19.84
C ALA A 285 13.01 -0.58 -19.67
N VAL A 286 12.30 -0.90 -20.77
CA VAL A 286 11.40 -2.06 -20.83
C VAL A 286 12.24 -3.33 -20.92
N VAL A 287 11.94 -4.30 -20.05
CA VAL A 287 12.59 -5.61 -20.11
C VAL A 287 11.97 -6.42 -21.24
N GLU A 288 12.72 -6.60 -22.33
CA GLU A 288 12.32 -7.49 -23.42
C GLU A 288 12.63 -8.94 -23.06
N SER A 289 11.60 -9.77 -22.97
CA SER A 289 11.73 -11.21 -22.81
C SER A 289 12.45 -11.82 -24.02
N LYS A 290 13.65 -12.39 -23.80
CA LYS A 290 14.31 -13.25 -24.81
C LYS A 290 13.60 -14.59 -25.02
N GLN A 291 12.60 -14.93 -24.19
CA GLN A 291 11.73 -16.06 -24.46
C GLN A 291 10.68 -15.66 -25.49
N LYS A 292 10.74 -16.27 -26.69
CA LYS A 292 9.54 -16.44 -27.52
C LYS A 292 8.55 -17.26 -26.70
N VAL A 293 7.71 -16.61 -25.90
CA VAL A 293 6.51 -17.25 -25.39
C VAL A 293 5.66 -17.51 -26.62
N ASN A 294 5.64 -18.77 -27.06
CA ASN A 294 4.72 -19.24 -28.07
C ASN A 294 3.34 -19.27 -27.40
N ILE A 295 2.75 -18.09 -27.19
CA ILE A 295 1.35 -17.98 -26.80
C ILE A 295 0.60 -18.56 -28.00
N PRO A 296 -0.14 -19.68 -27.86
CA PRO A 296 -1.02 -20.12 -28.93
C PRO A 296 -1.94 -18.94 -29.20
N LYS A 297 -1.92 -18.43 -30.43
CA LYS A 297 -2.95 -17.50 -30.88
C LYS A 297 -4.28 -18.22 -30.64
N LEU A 298 -5.02 -17.84 -29.60
CA LEU A 298 -6.45 -18.11 -29.61
C LEU A 298 -6.95 -17.42 -30.87
N SER A 299 -7.31 -18.23 -31.86
CA SER A 299 -8.16 -17.79 -32.94
C SER A 299 -9.34 -17.08 -32.29
N LYS A 300 -9.60 -15.86 -32.75
CA LYS A 300 -10.88 -15.20 -32.52
C LYS A 300 -11.93 -16.05 -33.22
N GLU A 301 -12.41 -17.09 -32.55
CA GLU A 301 -13.73 -17.60 -32.85
C GLU A 301 -14.70 -16.70 -32.10
N ASP A 302 -15.62 -16.10 -32.85
CA ASP A 302 -16.62 -15.21 -32.29
C ASP A 302 -17.41 -15.95 -31.19
N PRO A 303 -17.65 -15.32 -30.03
CA PRO A 303 -18.37 -15.93 -28.92
C PRO A 303 -19.84 -16.26 -29.23
N GLU A 304 -20.36 -15.86 -30.40
CA GLU A 304 -21.67 -16.27 -30.91
C GLU A 304 -21.63 -17.64 -31.61
N GLU A 305 -20.61 -17.95 -32.40
CA GLU A 305 -20.49 -19.25 -33.10
C GLU A 305 -20.21 -20.41 -32.13
N SER A 306 -19.51 -20.14 -31.03
CA SER A 306 -19.21 -21.14 -29.99
C SER A 306 -20.44 -21.43 -29.12
N ARG A 307 -21.36 -20.47 -28.94
CA ARG A 307 -22.63 -20.67 -28.24
C ARG A 307 -23.65 -21.43 -29.10
N GLU A 308 -23.73 -21.14 -30.39
CA GLU A 308 -24.62 -21.87 -31.31
C GLU A 308 -24.19 -23.34 -31.51
N LYS A 309 -22.88 -23.64 -31.46
CA LYS A 309 -22.37 -25.02 -31.49
C LYS A 309 -22.70 -25.78 -30.20
N GLU A 310 -22.59 -25.15 -29.04
CA GLU A 310 -22.94 -25.77 -27.75
C GLU A 310 -24.46 -26.00 -27.59
N GLU A 311 -25.31 -25.08 -28.08
CA GLU A 311 -26.77 -25.27 -28.06
C GLU A 311 -27.23 -26.36 -29.03
N ASN A 312 -26.64 -26.45 -30.23
CA ASN A 312 -26.97 -27.52 -31.18
C ASN A 312 -26.49 -28.90 -30.72
N GLU A 313 -25.34 -29.01 -30.03
CA GLU A 313 -24.90 -30.28 -29.44
C GLU A 313 -25.78 -30.71 -28.26
N LYS A 314 -26.27 -29.76 -27.44
CA LYS A 314 -27.22 -30.07 -26.36
C LYS A 314 -28.58 -30.52 -26.89
N ALA A 315 -29.10 -29.85 -27.92
CA ALA A 315 -30.36 -30.24 -28.57
C ALA A 315 -30.29 -31.66 -29.17
N LYS A 316 -29.17 -32.01 -29.83
CA LYS A 316 -28.95 -33.37 -30.36
C LYS A 316 -28.88 -34.45 -29.27
N ARG A 317 -28.24 -34.16 -28.14
CA ARG A 317 -28.13 -35.11 -27.01
C ARG A 317 -29.45 -35.30 -26.26
N GLU A 318 -30.36 -34.32 -26.33
CA GLU A 318 -31.70 -34.44 -25.78
C GLU A 318 -32.65 -35.20 -26.72
N GLU A 319 -32.53 -35.06 -28.04
CA GLU A 319 -33.26 -35.89 -29.02
C GLU A 319 -32.85 -37.38 -28.95
N GLU A 320 -31.55 -37.69 -28.78
CA GLU A 320 -31.08 -39.07 -28.67
C GLU A 320 -31.49 -39.75 -27.34
N ARG A 321 -31.81 -38.97 -26.31
CA ARG A 321 -32.33 -39.48 -25.02
C ARG A 321 -33.85 -39.66 -24.98
N GLY A 322 -34.58 -39.16 -25.99
CA GLY A 322 -36.03 -39.27 -26.08
C GLY A 322 -36.54 -40.49 -26.87
N ASN A 323 -35.67 -41.22 -27.57
CA ASN A 323 -36.04 -42.35 -28.44
C ASN A 323 -35.43 -43.70 -28.01
N GLY A 324 -35.13 -43.86 -26.71
CA GLY A 324 -34.65 -45.11 -26.10
C GLY A 324 -35.67 -45.75 -25.20
#